data_AF-A0AAD9U531-F1
#
_entry.id   AF-A0AAD9U531-F1
#
_cell.length_a   1.000
_cell.length_b   1.000
_cell.length_c   1.000
_cell.angle_alpha   90.00
_cell.angle_beta   90.00
_cell.angle_gamma   90.00
#
_symmetry.space_group_name_H-M   'P 1'
#
loop_
_entity.id
_entity.type
_entity.pdbx_description
1 polymer ?
#
loop_
_entity_poly.entity_id
_entity_poly.type
_entity_poly.pdbx_seq_one_letter_code
_entity_poly.pdbx_strand_id
1 'polypeptide(L)'
;MIRSATPTLEEDLPDRNNLMHDSNGTLPCPPETIDDMPNPDSKLWKRQDHLILHAIQTSVANSISPLVSRCKAATEAWTKLETTFCKQIKHPYAWSS
;
A
#
# COMPACT_ATOMS: atom_id res chain seq x y z
N MET A 1 57.98 -11.51 2.71
CA MET A 1 57.20 -10.26 2.49
C MET A 1 55.73 -10.66 2.57
N ILE A 2 55.12 -10.45 3.74
CA ILE A 2 53.78 -10.95 4.05
C ILE A 2 52.74 -10.04 3.38
N ARG A 3 51.76 -10.63 2.69
CA ARG A 3 50.58 -9.92 2.16
C ARG A 3 49.79 -9.36 3.34
N SER A 4 49.80 -8.04 3.50
CA SER A 4 48.90 -7.35 4.41
C SER A 4 47.49 -7.33 3.81
N ALA A 5 46.54 -7.88 4.54
CA ALA A 5 45.11 -7.68 4.32
C ALA A 5 44.74 -6.25 4.70
N THR A 6 43.95 -5.59 3.85
CA THR A 6 43.18 -4.38 4.20
C THR A 6 42.00 -4.30 3.24
N PRO A 7 40.80 -4.80 3.61
CA PRO A 7 39.57 -4.45 2.93
C PRO A 7 39.02 -3.20 3.61
N THR A 8 39.27 -2.03 3.02
CA THR A 8 38.69 -0.76 3.50
C THR A 8 37.56 -0.37 2.55
N LEU A 9 36.34 -0.62 3.03
CA LEU A 9 35.13 0.17 2.78
C LEU A 9 34.71 0.33 1.31
N GLU A 10 34.30 -0.78 0.70
CA GLU A 10 33.16 -0.73 -0.22
C GLU A 10 31.95 -1.33 0.52
N GLU A 11 30.76 -0.79 0.23
CA GLU A 11 29.44 -1.08 0.81
C GLU A 11 29.03 -0.28 2.06
N ASP A 12 28.86 1.04 1.87
CA ASP A 12 27.82 1.78 2.58
C ASP A 12 27.04 2.66 1.58
N LEU A 13 26.56 2.02 0.51
CA LEU A 13 25.52 2.59 -0.34
C LEU A 13 24.18 2.19 0.29
N PRO A 14 23.30 3.13 0.68
CA PRO A 14 21.98 2.78 1.14
C PRO A 14 21.30 2.00 0.01
N ASP A 15 20.95 0.76 0.34
CA ASP A 15 20.34 -0.22 -0.53
C ASP A 15 19.17 0.39 -1.31
N ARG A 16 19.43 0.76 -2.57
CA ARG A 16 18.45 1.36 -3.48
C ARG A 16 17.28 0.41 -3.77
N ASN A 17 17.35 -0.84 -3.31
CA ASN A 17 16.34 -1.86 -3.56
C ASN A 17 15.43 -2.16 -2.35
N ASN A 18 15.58 -1.46 -1.23
CA ASN A 18 14.75 -1.72 -0.04
C ASN A 18 13.34 -1.09 -0.09
N LEU A 19 12.94 -0.50 -1.22
CA LEU A 19 11.60 0.11 -1.41
C LEU A 19 10.50 -0.89 -1.83
N MET A 20 10.82 -2.18 -1.96
CA MET A 20 9.94 -3.16 -2.62
C MET A 20 9.28 -4.20 -1.70
N HIS A 21 9.33 -4.07 -0.38
CA HIS A 21 8.74 -5.09 0.51
C HIS A 21 7.88 -4.50 1.63
N ASP A 22 6.77 -3.85 1.27
CA ASP A 22 5.58 -3.96 2.11
C ASP A 22 4.70 -5.10 1.56
N SER A 23 4.96 -6.30 2.05
CA SER A 23 4.17 -7.51 1.79
C SER A 23 2.77 -7.47 2.44
N ASN A 24 2.41 -6.40 3.17
CA ASN A 24 1.07 -6.22 3.73
C ASN A 24 0.09 -5.49 2.79
N GLY A 25 0.49 -5.22 1.54
CA GLY A 25 -0.42 -4.73 0.49
C GLY A 25 -1.05 -3.36 0.79
N THR A 26 -0.52 -2.63 1.77
CA THR A 26 -1.02 -1.32 2.16
C THR A 26 0.13 -0.34 2.06
N LEU A 27 0.61 -0.08 0.84
CA LEU A 27 1.61 0.95 0.61
C LEU A 27 1.06 2.28 1.16
N PRO A 28 1.56 2.78 2.29
CA PRO A 28 1.08 4.03 2.85
C PRO A 28 1.48 5.15 1.89
N CYS A 29 0.71 6.25 1.88
CA CYS A 29 1.04 7.42 1.07
C CYS A 29 2.51 7.80 1.30
N PRO A 30 3.32 7.96 0.23
CA PRO A 30 4.72 8.34 0.37
C PRO A 30 4.82 9.68 1.12
N PRO A 31 5.85 9.86 1.97
CA PRO A 31 6.08 11.12 2.66
C PRO A 31 6.22 12.26 1.65
N GLU A 32 5.68 13.44 2.00
CA GLU A 32 5.69 14.61 1.12
C GLU A 32 7.10 15.19 0.91
N THR A 33 8.01 14.87 1.82
CA THR A 33 9.39 15.35 1.84
C THR A 33 10.34 14.17 2.07
N ILE A 34 11.43 14.12 1.31
CA ILE A 34 12.57 13.21 1.50
C ILE A 34 13.81 14.10 1.57
N ASP A 35 14.58 14.02 2.66
CA ASP A 35 15.80 14.82 2.89
C ASP A 35 15.61 16.33 2.61
N ASP A 36 14.59 16.93 3.26
CA ASP A 36 14.19 18.34 3.12
C ASP A 36 13.80 18.79 1.69
N MET A 37 13.71 17.85 0.75
CA MET A 37 13.29 18.09 -0.63
C MET A 37 11.90 17.51 -0.91
N PRO A 38 11.07 18.19 -1.73
CA PRO A 38 9.73 17.73 -2.06
C PRO A 38 9.79 16.39 -2.82
N ASN A 39 9.03 15.41 -2.34
CA ASN A 39 8.96 14.09 -2.97
C ASN A 39 8.04 14.14 -4.21
N PRO A 40 8.56 13.97 -5.44
CA PRO A 40 7.74 13.92 -6.64
C PRO A 40 6.78 12.70 -6.64
N ASP A 41 7.16 11.61 -6.00
CA ASP A 41 6.41 10.35 -5.99
C ASP A 41 5.15 10.45 -5.12
N SER A 42 5.15 11.32 -4.10
CA SER A 42 3.94 11.59 -3.29
C SER A 42 2.81 12.19 -4.13
N LYS A 43 3.14 13.09 -5.07
CA LYS A 43 2.15 13.66 -6.00
C LYS A 43 1.63 12.63 -6.98
N LEU A 44 2.51 11.77 -7.50
CA LEU A 44 2.13 10.70 -8.42
C LEU A 44 1.22 9.68 -7.72
N TRP A 45 1.58 9.26 -6.50
CA TRP A 45 0.79 8.34 -5.69
C TRP A 45 -0.60 8.90 -5.41
N LYS A 46 -0.73 10.16 -4.97
CA LYS A 46 -2.04 10.78 -4.70
C LYS A 46 -2.93 10.83 -5.94
N ARG A 47 -2.33 11.11 -7.10
CA ARG A 47 -3.06 11.07 -8.37
C ARG A 47 -3.55 9.66 -8.69
N GLN A 48 -2.70 8.65 -8.52
CA GLN A 48 -3.05 7.26 -8.77
C GLN A 48 -4.14 6.78 -7.80
N ASP A 49 -4.01 7.06 -6.51
CA ASP A 49 -5.00 6.71 -5.49
C ASP A 49 -6.38 7.33 -5.82
N HIS A 50 -6.43 8.61 -6.18
CA HIS A 50 -7.67 9.25 -6.59
C HIS A 50 -8.27 8.65 -7.88
N LEU A 51 -7.44 8.30 -8.86
CA LEU A 51 -7.91 7.66 -10.09
C LEU A 51 -8.51 6.28 -9.79
N ILE A 52 -7.87 5.48 -8.95
CA ILE A 52 -8.36 4.17 -8.53
C ILE A 52 -9.64 4.32 -7.72
N LEU A 53 -9.70 5.28 -6.78
CA LEU A 53 -10.91 5.58 -6.01
C LEU A 53 -12.09 5.94 -6.92
N HIS A 54 -11.86 6.80 -7.91
CA HIS A 54 -12.90 7.18 -8.88
C HIS A 54 -13.33 6.00 -9.76
N ALA A 55 -12.39 5.15 -10.19
CA ALA A 55 -12.70 3.92 -10.92
C ALA A 55 -13.55 2.96 -10.07
N ILE A 56 -13.27 2.82 -8.78
CA ILE A 56 -14.10 2.05 -7.84
C ILE A 56 -15.49 2.68 -7.75
N GLN A 57 -15.60 3.98 -7.50
CA GLN A 57 -16.88 4.68 -7.35
C GLN A 57 -17.77 4.62 -8.59
N THR A 58 -17.17 4.58 -9.79
CA THR A 58 -17.90 4.51 -11.07
C THR A 58 -18.20 3.08 -11.52
N SER A 59 -17.43 2.08 -11.06
CA SER A 59 -17.65 0.68 -11.41
C SER A 59 -18.66 -0.03 -10.52
N VAL A 60 -18.90 0.47 -9.30
CA VAL A 60 -19.87 -0.15 -8.37
C VAL A 60 -21.32 0.13 -8.79
N ALA A 61 -22.21 -0.82 -8.47
CA ALA A 61 -23.64 -0.64 -8.67
C ALA A 61 -24.21 0.49 -7.78
N ASN A 62 -25.32 1.11 -8.22
CA ASN A 62 -25.99 2.20 -7.48
C ASN A 62 -26.36 1.83 -6.03
N SER A 63 -26.64 0.55 -5.76
CA SER A 63 -26.92 0.05 -4.40
C SER A 63 -25.70 0.07 -3.48
N ILE A 64 -24.49 0.00 -4.04
CA ILE A 64 -23.20 -0.05 -3.33
C ILE A 64 -22.52 1.33 -3.32
N SER A 65 -22.87 2.22 -4.25
CA SER A 65 -22.34 3.58 -4.35
C SER A 65 -22.28 4.35 -3.01
N PRO A 66 -23.31 4.31 -2.12
CA PRO A 66 -23.23 4.98 -0.81
C PRO A 66 -22.08 4.50 0.07
N LEU A 67 -21.67 3.24 -0.06
CA LEU A 67 -20.61 2.61 0.74
C LEU A 67 -19.23 3.20 0.42
N VAL A 68 -18.98 3.47 -0.87
CA VAL A 68 -17.68 3.97 -1.37
C VAL A 68 -17.66 5.48 -1.62
N SER A 69 -18.82 6.13 -1.67
CA SER A 69 -18.96 7.59 -1.87
C SER A 69 -18.28 8.43 -0.79
N ARG A 70 -18.18 7.89 0.44
CA ARG A 70 -17.60 8.58 1.61
C ARG A 70 -16.10 8.30 1.78
N CYS A 71 -15.53 7.41 0.97
CA CYS A 71 -14.11 7.05 1.07
C CYS A 71 -13.23 8.15 0.50
N LYS A 72 -12.10 8.39 1.16
CA LYS A 72 -11.12 9.40 0.75
C LYS A 72 -9.88 8.81 0.06
N ALA A 73 -9.69 7.51 0.20
CA ALA A 73 -8.59 6.77 -0.42
C ALA A 73 -9.11 5.48 -1.05
N ALA A 74 -8.42 4.99 -2.09
CA ALA A 74 -8.79 3.76 -2.77
C ALA A 74 -8.72 2.54 -1.84
N THR A 75 -7.71 2.50 -0.96
CA THR A 75 -7.55 1.45 0.05
C THR A 75 -8.75 1.37 0.99
N GLU A 76 -9.26 2.51 1.46
CA GLU A 76 -10.44 2.58 2.31
C GLU A 76 -11.69 2.04 1.59
N ALA A 77 -11.88 2.41 0.32
CA ALA A 77 -12.98 1.92 -0.50
C ALA A 77 -12.91 0.40 -0.71
N TRP A 78 -11.72 -0.11 -1.04
CA TRP A 78 -11.47 -1.53 -1.24
C TRP A 78 -11.70 -2.34 0.04
N THR A 79 -11.15 -1.90 1.18
CA THR A 79 -11.36 -2.56 2.49
C THR A 79 -12.84 -2.57 2.88
N LYS A 80 -13.61 -1.51 2.59
CA LYS A 80 -15.06 -1.51 2.85
C LYS A 80 -15.80 -2.50 1.96
N LEU A 81 -15.43 -2.60 0.68
CA LEU A 81 -16.00 -3.61 -0.22
C LEU A 81 -15.67 -5.02 0.27
N GLU A 82 -14.40 -5.29 0.56
CA GLU A 82 -13.93 -6.56 1.08
C GLU A 82 -14.63 -6.93 2.39
N THR A 83 -14.70 -6.03 3.36
CA THR A 83 -15.40 -6.29 4.63
C THR A 83 -16.91 -6.44 4.47
N THR A 84 -17.52 -5.85 3.44
CA THR A 84 -18.97 -5.97 3.22
C THR A 84 -19.33 -7.27 2.49
N PHE A 85 -18.54 -7.64 1.50
CA PHE A 85 -18.80 -8.81 0.65
C PHE A 85 -18.07 -10.08 1.09
N CYS A 86 -16.89 -9.98 1.69
CA CYS A 86 -16.07 -11.11 2.15
C CYS A 86 -16.29 -11.48 3.63
N LYS A 87 -17.31 -10.92 4.30
CA LYS A 87 -17.62 -11.17 5.73
C LYS A 87 -18.08 -12.61 6.04
N GLN A 88 -17.99 -13.57 5.12
CA GLN A 88 -18.45 -14.96 5.29
C GLN A 88 -17.41 -16.03 4.94
N ILE A 89 -16.22 -15.97 5.57
CA ILE A 89 -15.44 -17.21 5.83
C ILE A 89 -14.97 -17.18 7.29
N LYS A 90 -15.91 -17.18 8.23
CA LYS A 90 -15.64 -17.46 9.65
C LYS A 90 -16.68 -18.42 10.20
N HIS A 91 -16.75 -19.63 9.66
CA HIS A 91 -17.18 -20.82 10.41
C HIS A 91 -16.71 -22.09 9.68
N PRO A 92 -15.48 -22.60 9.95
CA PRO A 92 -15.13 -23.94 9.50
C PRO A 92 -15.48 -25.03 10.53
N TYR A 93 -15.73 -24.73 11.82
CA TYR A 93 -16.10 -25.73 12.82
C TYR A 93 -16.99 -25.15 13.93
N ALA A 94 -18.30 -25.09 13.69
CA ALA A 94 -19.31 -24.87 14.74
C ALA A 94 -20.28 -26.06 14.83
N TRP A 95 -19.73 -27.28 14.72
CA TRP A 95 -20.39 -28.52 15.11
C TRP A 95 -19.42 -29.28 16.01
N SER A 96 -19.44 -28.93 17.27
CA SER A 96 -18.96 -29.80 18.33
C SER A 96 -19.93 -29.60 19.49
N SER A 97 -21.01 -30.37 19.40
CA SER A 97 -21.84 -30.75 20.54
C SER A 97 -21.03 -31.59 21.52
#